data_AF-A0AAN1JHI7-F1
#
_entry.id   AF-A0AAN1JHI7-F1
#
_cell.length_a   1.000
_cell.length_b   1.000
_cell.length_c   1.000
_cell.angle_alpha   90.00
_cell.angle_beta   90.00
_cell.angle_gamma   90.00
#
_symmetry.space_group_name_H-M   'P 1'
#
loop_
_entity.id
_entity.type
_entity.pdbx_description
1 polymer ?
#
loop_
_entity_poly.entity_id
_entity_poly.type
_entity_poly.pdbx_seq_one_letter_code
_entity_poly.pdbx_strand_id
1 'polypeptide(L)'
;MAFYYVEPEVAGGLGKDTVLDPDVHPPTVIKLHYRIINWLGDALLESFPALIITREAANALNEAGASGFECREVEITVSDSFKEIYPERILPEFLWLCVTGTAGRSDLGIADDWRLVVSDRALKILKTFGLDNALVEDY
;
A
#
# COMPACT_ATOMS: atom_id res chain seq x y z
N MET A 1 19.74 -11.66 -4.56
CA MET A 1 18.88 -10.46 -4.53
C MET A 1 18.42 -10.31 -3.10
N ALA A 2 18.58 -9.14 -2.49
CA ALA A 2 18.12 -8.90 -1.12
C ALA A 2 16.61 -8.60 -1.11
N PHE A 3 15.96 -8.90 -0.01
CA PHE A 3 14.55 -8.66 0.24
C PHE A 3 14.39 -7.99 1.60
N TYR A 4 13.30 -7.26 1.76
CA TYR A 4 13.04 -6.47 2.95
C TYR A 4 11.58 -6.63 3.36
N TYR A 5 11.34 -6.78 4.66
CA TYR A 5 10.05 -6.49 5.24
C TYR A 5 9.78 -5.00 5.15
N VAL A 6 8.56 -4.63 4.77
CA VAL A 6 8.09 -3.24 4.74
C VAL A 6 6.76 -3.18 5.47
N GLU A 7 6.70 -2.36 6.52
CA GLU A 7 5.46 -2.00 7.21
C GLU A 7 5.14 -0.54 6.84
N PRO A 8 4.21 -0.31 5.89
CA PRO A 8 3.92 1.02 5.37
C PRO A 8 3.33 1.99 6.38
N GLU A 9 3.22 3.26 5.98
CA GLU A 9 2.52 4.27 6.77
C GLU A 9 1.04 3.89 6.96
N VAL A 10 0.55 3.95 8.21
CA VAL A 10 -0.88 3.83 8.52
C VAL A 10 -1.54 5.21 8.48
N ALA A 11 -1.94 5.64 7.29
CA ALA A 11 -2.53 6.96 7.04
C ALA A 11 -4.05 7.07 7.33
N GLY A 12 -4.69 5.96 7.68
CA GLY A 12 -6.13 5.87 7.72
C GLY A 12 -6.61 4.45 7.95
N GLY A 13 -7.83 4.17 7.53
CA GLY A 13 -8.42 2.84 7.71
C GLY A 13 -9.50 2.51 6.70
N LEU A 14 -10.05 1.30 6.83
CA LEU A 14 -11.15 0.84 6.00
C LEU A 14 -12.38 1.75 6.18
N GLY A 15 -12.84 2.29 5.06
CA GLY A 15 -14.07 3.07 4.96
C GLY A 15 -15.30 2.17 4.99
N LYS A 16 -16.44 2.78 5.30
CA LYS A 16 -17.74 2.10 5.52
C LYS A 16 -18.23 1.28 4.32
N ASP A 17 -17.77 1.59 3.11
CA ASP A 17 -18.19 0.94 1.86
C ASP A 17 -17.21 -0.17 1.43
N THR A 18 -16.28 -0.54 2.31
CA THR A 18 -15.40 -1.71 2.12
C THR A 18 -16.22 -2.99 2.24
N VAL A 19 -16.02 -3.90 1.29
CA VAL A 19 -16.64 -5.23 1.30
C VAL A 19 -15.55 -6.26 1.55
N LEU A 20 -15.68 -6.99 2.64
CA LEU A 20 -14.79 -8.07 3.04
C LEU A 20 -15.54 -9.41 2.98
N ASP A 21 -14.85 -10.46 2.58
CA ASP A 21 -15.22 -11.83 2.88
C ASP A 21 -14.59 -12.24 4.22
N PRO A 22 -15.39 -12.38 5.30
CA PRO A 22 -14.88 -12.69 6.63
C PRO A 22 -14.62 -14.18 6.84
N ASP A 23 -15.01 -15.06 5.91
CA ASP A 23 -14.93 -16.51 6.10
C ASP A 23 -13.50 -17.05 5.91
N VAL A 24 -12.56 -16.18 5.52
CA VAL A 24 -11.14 -16.48 5.33
C VAL A 24 -10.27 -15.54 6.17
N HIS A 25 -9.07 -16.01 6.56
CA HIS A 25 -8.10 -15.22 7.30
C HIS A 25 -6.75 -15.16 6.55
N PRO A 26 -6.25 -13.96 6.20
CA PRO A 26 -6.87 -12.65 6.36
C PRO A 26 -8.16 -12.52 5.53
N PRO A 27 -9.09 -11.62 5.91
CA PRO A 27 -10.31 -11.38 5.15
C PRO A 27 -9.97 -11.00 3.70
N THR A 28 -10.66 -11.62 2.73
CA THR A 28 -10.48 -11.22 1.34
C THR A 28 -11.22 -9.90 1.11
N VAL A 29 -10.49 -8.87 0.70
CA VAL A 29 -11.13 -7.61 0.28
C VAL A 29 -11.74 -7.83 -1.11
N ILE A 30 -13.03 -7.53 -1.26
CA ILE A 30 -13.76 -7.60 -2.54
C ILE A 30 -13.87 -6.21 -3.16
N LYS A 31 -14.13 -5.20 -2.31
CA LYS A 31 -14.14 -3.79 -2.66
C LYS A 31 -13.41 -3.03 -1.56
N LEU A 32 -12.45 -2.19 -1.94
CA LEU A 32 -11.74 -1.34 -1.00
C LEU A 32 -12.30 0.09 -1.04
N HIS A 33 -12.76 0.58 0.11
CA HIS A 33 -12.91 2.00 0.40
C HIS A 33 -11.86 2.33 1.45
N TYR A 34 -10.92 3.23 1.17
CA TYR A 34 -9.94 3.71 2.13
C TYR A 34 -10.26 5.14 2.56
N ARG A 35 -10.35 5.36 3.88
CA ARG A 35 -10.61 6.67 4.48
C ARG A 35 -9.33 7.21 5.09
N ILE A 36 -8.77 8.24 4.47
CA ILE A 36 -7.55 8.92 4.92
C ILE A 36 -7.89 9.81 6.13
N ILE A 37 -7.10 9.66 7.19
CA ILE A 37 -7.24 10.44 8.43
C ILE A 37 -6.05 11.40 8.58
N ASN A 38 -4.85 10.93 8.25
CA ASN A 38 -3.61 11.71 8.23
C ASN A 38 -2.71 11.11 7.15
N TRP A 39 -2.01 11.91 6.36
CA TRP A 39 -1.08 11.38 5.35
C TRP A 39 0.21 12.18 5.40
N LEU A 40 1.32 11.49 5.66
CA LEU A 40 2.65 12.07 5.89
C LEU A 40 3.47 12.18 4.60
N GLY A 41 2.98 11.61 3.51
CA GLY A 41 3.59 11.76 2.19
C GLY A 41 4.10 10.46 1.57
N ASP A 42 4.01 9.33 2.27
CA ASP A 42 4.51 8.07 1.73
C ASP A 42 3.67 7.60 0.54
N ALA A 43 4.35 6.98 -0.42
CA ALA A 43 3.76 6.41 -1.62
C ALA A 43 3.04 5.09 -1.35
N LEU A 44 3.36 4.42 -0.25
CA LEU A 44 2.81 3.14 0.14
C LEU A 44 2.18 3.28 1.52
N LEU A 45 0.92 2.87 1.63
CA LEU A 45 0.12 2.93 2.84
C LEU A 45 -0.46 1.55 3.16
N GLU A 46 -0.83 1.35 4.41
CA GLU A 46 -1.51 0.14 4.83
C GLU A 46 -2.74 0.39 5.72
N SER A 47 -3.63 -0.58 5.70
CA SER A 47 -4.66 -0.82 6.70
C SER A 47 -5.10 -2.26 6.54
N PHE A 48 -4.72 -3.12 7.48
CA PHE A 48 -4.95 -4.56 7.38
C PHE A 48 -6.41 -4.89 6.96
N PRO A 49 -6.61 -5.75 5.94
CA PRO A 49 -5.61 -6.52 5.18
C PRO A 49 -5.20 -5.88 3.84
N ALA A 50 -5.37 -4.56 3.67
CA ALA A 50 -5.16 -3.86 2.42
C ALA A 50 -3.86 -3.02 2.39
N LEU A 51 -3.24 -2.99 1.21
CA LEU A 51 -2.13 -2.10 0.86
C LEU A 51 -2.61 -1.10 -0.19
N ILE A 52 -2.18 0.15 -0.08
CA ILE A 52 -2.57 1.23 -0.98
C ILE A 52 -1.29 1.88 -1.50
N ILE A 53 -1.25 2.20 -2.79
CA ILE A 53 -0.08 2.79 -3.43
C ILE A 53 -0.48 4.02 -4.25
N THR A 54 0.38 5.03 -4.33
CA THR A 54 0.17 6.13 -5.28
C THR A 54 0.28 5.65 -6.72
N ARG A 55 -0.48 6.25 -7.63
CA ARG A 55 -0.47 5.86 -9.05
C ARG A 55 0.92 6.02 -9.66
N GLU A 56 1.65 7.07 -9.29
CA GLU A 56 2.99 7.35 -9.79
C GLU A 56 3.97 6.24 -9.40
N ALA A 57 3.96 5.79 -8.14
CA ALA A 57 4.82 4.71 -7.68
C ALA A 57 4.44 3.36 -8.33
N ALA A 58 3.14 3.08 -8.47
CA ALA A 58 2.66 1.89 -9.18
C ALA A 58 3.09 1.87 -10.66
N ASN A 59 3.01 3.00 -11.35
CA ASN A 59 3.46 3.13 -12.73
C ASN A 59 4.97 2.86 -12.84
N ALA A 60 5.78 3.43 -11.94
CA ALA A 60 7.22 3.20 -11.95
C ALA A 60 7.59 1.73 -11.68
N LEU A 61 6.88 1.04 -10.79
CA LEU A 61 7.04 -0.41 -10.59
C LEU A 61 6.70 -1.19 -11.87
N ASN A 62 5.60 -0.84 -12.55
CA ASN A 62 5.21 -1.47 -13.82
C ASN A 62 6.23 -1.23 -14.94
N GLU A 63 6.69 0.00 -15.11
CA GLU A 63 7.70 0.38 -16.10
C GLU A 63 9.04 -0.33 -15.87
N ALA A 64 9.40 -0.55 -14.61
CA ALA A 64 10.57 -1.34 -14.24
C ALA A 64 10.38 -2.86 -14.41
N GLY A 65 9.18 -3.31 -14.77
CA GLY A 65 8.85 -4.73 -14.85
C GLY A 65 8.96 -5.44 -13.49
N ALA A 66 8.52 -4.78 -12.41
CA ALA A 66 8.41 -5.41 -11.11
C ALA A 66 7.29 -6.47 -11.13
N SER A 67 7.51 -7.57 -10.41
CA SER A 67 6.63 -8.74 -10.40
C SER A 67 5.88 -8.90 -9.07
N GLY A 68 4.75 -9.61 -9.09
CA GLY A 68 4.06 -10.05 -7.88
C GLY A 68 3.02 -9.07 -7.33
N PHE A 69 2.50 -8.18 -8.17
CA PHE A 69 1.41 -7.30 -7.79
C PHE A 69 0.47 -7.01 -8.96
N GLU A 70 -0.72 -6.57 -8.62
CA GLU A 70 -1.71 -5.97 -9.51
C GLU A 70 -2.22 -4.68 -8.85
N CYS A 71 -2.63 -3.71 -9.66
CA CYS A 71 -3.29 -2.51 -9.17
C CYS A 71 -4.77 -2.53 -9.55
N ARG A 72 -5.63 -2.22 -8.57
CA ARG A 72 -7.08 -2.10 -8.75
C ARG A 72 -7.57 -0.73 -8.30
N GLU A 73 -8.80 -0.40 -8.68
CA GLU A 73 -9.45 0.82 -8.21
C GLU A 73 -9.69 0.76 -6.70
N VAL A 74 -9.58 1.91 -6.05
CA VAL A 74 -9.90 2.11 -4.64
C VAL A 74 -10.76 3.35 -4.50
N GLU A 75 -11.81 3.26 -3.70
CA GLU A 75 -12.59 4.43 -3.32
C GLU A 75 -11.85 5.18 -2.21
N ILE A 76 -11.43 6.42 -2.47
CA ILE A 76 -10.74 7.26 -1.49
C ILE A 76 -11.69 8.32 -0.94
N THR A 77 -11.77 8.39 0.38
CA THR A 77 -12.34 9.55 1.07
C THR A 77 -11.37 10.10 2.09
N VAL A 78 -11.60 11.34 2.53
CA VAL A 78 -10.81 11.97 3.60
C VAL A 78 -11.72 12.30 4.78
N SER A 79 -11.21 12.18 6.00
CA SER A 79 -11.92 12.61 7.21
C SER A 79 -12.12 14.13 7.24
N ASP A 80 -13.12 14.60 7.99
CA ASP A 80 -13.32 16.04 8.18
C ASP A 80 -12.13 16.68 8.90
N SER A 81 -11.55 15.98 9.90
CA SER A 81 -10.33 16.42 10.58
C SER A 81 -9.14 16.58 9.63
N PHE A 82 -9.01 15.70 8.62
CA PHE A 82 -7.96 15.86 7.60
C PHE A 82 -8.14 17.17 6.83
N LYS A 83 -9.37 17.50 6.42
CA LYS A 83 -9.67 18.74 5.69
C LYS A 83 -9.43 19.98 6.53
N GLU A 84 -9.77 19.93 7.83
CA GLU A 84 -9.55 21.03 8.75
C GLU A 84 -8.06 21.29 9.02
N ILE A 85 -7.27 20.23 9.20
CA ILE A 85 -5.83 20.32 9.49
C ILE A 85 -5.04 20.65 8.22
N TYR A 86 -5.43 20.11 7.07
CA TYR A 86 -4.72 20.22 5.80
C TYR A 86 -5.61 20.73 4.64
N PRO A 87 -6.16 21.94 4.73
CA PRO A 87 -7.14 22.44 3.76
C PRO A 87 -6.60 22.56 2.33
N GLU A 88 -5.29 22.84 2.19
CA GLU A 88 -4.62 23.04 0.91
C GLU A 88 -3.84 21.80 0.42
N ARG A 89 -3.91 20.67 1.15
CA ARG A 89 -3.15 19.47 0.78
C ARG A 89 -3.84 18.74 -0.36
N ILE A 90 -3.16 18.69 -1.50
CA ILE A 90 -3.56 17.90 -2.65
C ILE A 90 -3.09 16.47 -2.44
N LEU A 91 -4.02 15.53 -2.48
CA LEU A 91 -3.70 14.10 -2.44
C LEU A 91 -3.34 13.61 -3.85
N PRO A 92 -2.34 12.73 -3.98
CA PRO A 92 -2.11 12.00 -5.21
C PRO A 92 -3.27 11.04 -5.47
N GLU A 93 -3.34 10.51 -6.68
CA GLU A 93 -4.24 9.42 -6.96
C GLU A 93 -3.72 8.14 -6.34
N PHE A 94 -4.57 7.42 -5.62
CA PHE A 94 -4.23 6.15 -5.00
C PHE A 94 -4.87 4.98 -5.73
N LEU A 95 -4.21 3.83 -5.65
CA LEU A 95 -4.62 2.55 -6.17
C LEU A 95 -4.59 1.51 -5.05
N TRP A 96 -5.47 0.52 -5.14
CA TRP A 96 -5.35 -0.67 -4.30
C TRP A 96 -4.24 -1.56 -4.84
N LEU A 97 -3.21 -1.80 -4.03
CA LEU A 97 -2.13 -2.71 -4.34
C LEU A 97 -2.49 -4.14 -3.91
N CYS A 98 -2.83 -4.98 -4.87
CA CYS A 98 -3.07 -6.41 -4.64
C CYS A 98 -1.76 -7.18 -4.85
N VAL A 99 -1.17 -7.68 -3.77
CA VAL A 99 0.05 -8.49 -3.86
C VAL A 99 -0.30 -9.92 -4.26
N THR A 100 0.28 -10.40 -5.35
CA THR A 100 0.02 -11.72 -5.96
C THR A 100 1.26 -12.61 -6.01
N GLY A 101 2.43 -12.06 -5.67
CA GLY A 101 3.71 -12.74 -5.71
C GLY A 101 4.06 -13.52 -4.45
N THR A 102 5.18 -14.23 -4.52
CA THR A 102 5.73 -15.00 -3.41
C THR A 102 6.86 -14.23 -2.75
N ALA A 103 6.81 -14.05 -1.43
CA ALA A 103 7.87 -13.42 -0.65
C ALA A 103 9.23 -14.11 -0.90
N GLY A 104 10.31 -13.33 -0.97
CA GLY A 104 11.66 -13.83 -1.26
C GLY A 104 11.90 -14.31 -2.70
N ARG A 105 10.90 -14.21 -3.59
CA ARG A 105 11.01 -14.64 -5.00
C ARG A 105 10.53 -13.56 -5.98
N SER A 106 9.31 -13.08 -5.83
CA SER A 106 8.75 -11.97 -6.62
C SER A 106 9.21 -10.64 -6.06
N ASP A 107 9.14 -9.56 -6.84
CA ASP A 107 9.52 -8.23 -6.35
C ASP A 107 8.61 -7.73 -5.23
N LEU A 108 7.36 -8.20 -5.20
CA LEU A 108 6.41 -8.00 -4.12
C LEU A 108 5.81 -9.36 -3.74
N GLY A 109 5.71 -9.62 -2.44
CA GLY A 109 5.10 -10.83 -1.89
C GLY A 109 4.60 -10.61 -0.47
N ILE A 110 3.72 -11.49 0.00
CA ILE A 110 3.27 -11.51 1.40
C ILE A 110 3.95 -12.69 2.10
N ALA A 111 4.54 -12.42 3.26
CA ALA A 111 5.14 -13.45 4.12
C ALA A 111 4.07 -14.18 4.96
N ASP A 112 4.48 -15.28 5.63
CA ASP A 112 3.58 -16.09 6.45
C ASP A 112 2.95 -15.33 7.64
N ASP A 113 3.58 -14.24 8.06
CA ASP A 113 3.10 -13.32 9.11
C ASP A 113 2.29 -12.13 8.54
N TRP A 114 1.89 -12.20 7.27
CA TRP A 114 1.10 -11.20 6.52
C TRP A 114 1.80 -9.88 6.24
N ARG A 115 3.09 -9.75 6.54
CA ARG A 115 3.85 -8.54 6.20
C ARG A 115 4.22 -8.52 4.72
N LEU A 116 4.28 -7.31 4.17
CA LEU A 116 4.76 -7.08 2.82
C LEU A 116 6.28 -7.32 2.77
N VAL A 117 6.70 -8.09 1.77
CA VAL A 117 8.10 -8.30 1.43
C VAL A 117 8.34 -7.73 0.04
N VAL A 118 9.37 -6.91 -0.08
CA VAL A 118 9.78 -6.31 -1.35
C VAL A 118 11.22 -6.64 -1.69
N SER A 119 11.54 -6.76 -2.98
CA SER A 119 12.93 -6.85 -3.42
C SER A 119 13.68 -5.53 -3.23
N ASP A 120 15.01 -5.60 -3.10
CA ASP A 120 15.87 -4.40 -3.08
C ASP A 120 15.60 -3.44 -4.26
N ARG A 121 15.33 -3.99 -5.45
CA ARG A 121 15.02 -3.20 -6.63
C ARG A 121 13.70 -2.45 -6.49
N ALA A 122 12.64 -3.14 -6.08
CA ALA A 122 11.33 -2.52 -5.88
C ALA A 122 11.37 -1.50 -4.73
N LEU A 123 12.07 -1.81 -3.65
CA LEU A 123 12.25 -0.89 -2.52
C LEU A 123 12.92 0.42 -2.96
N LYS A 124 13.97 0.34 -3.78
CA LYS A 124 14.65 1.53 -4.31
C LYS A 124 13.73 2.41 -5.15
N ILE A 125 12.84 1.81 -5.93
CA ILE A 125 11.82 2.54 -6.70
C ILE A 125 10.83 3.21 -5.74
N LEU A 126 10.26 2.47 -4.78
CA LEU A 126 9.30 3.03 -3.82
C LEU A 126 9.88 4.22 -3.04
N LYS A 127 11.15 4.14 -2.63
CA LYS A 127 11.86 5.24 -1.96
C LYS A 127 11.96 6.52 -2.79
N THR A 128 11.91 6.48 -4.12
CA THR A 128 11.91 7.72 -4.93
C THR A 128 10.58 8.46 -4.89
N PHE A 129 9.50 7.81 -4.44
CA PHE A 129 8.15 8.38 -4.36
C PHE A 129 7.71 8.72 -2.93
N GLY A 130 8.53 8.41 -1.93
CA GLY A 130 8.21 8.59 -0.51
C GLY A 130 7.99 7.24 0.17
N LEU A 131 8.81 6.95 1.16
CA LEU A 131 8.71 5.77 2.03
C LEU A 131 9.42 6.05 3.36
N ASP A 132 9.35 7.31 3.80
CA ASP A 132 10.12 7.83 4.94
C ASP A 132 9.45 7.50 6.28
N ASN A 133 8.16 7.15 6.25
CA ASN A 133 7.35 6.84 7.43
C ASN A 133 7.06 5.34 7.57
N ALA A 134 7.53 4.51 6.63
CA ALA A 134 7.49 3.07 6.73
C ALA A 134 8.65 2.50 7.56
N LEU A 135 8.41 1.36 8.23
CA LEU A 135 9.48 0.56 8.81
C LEU A 135 10.02 -0.41 7.76
N VAL A 136 11.35 -0.53 7.67
CA VAL A 136 12.03 -1.41 6.71
C VAL A 136 13.08 -2.23 7.44
N GLU A 137 12.98 -3.54 7.32
CA GLU A 137 13.87 -4.52 7.97
C GLU A 137 14.34 -5.57 6.96
N ASP A 138 15.48 -6.21 7.22
CA ASP A 138 15.96 -7.31 6.38
C ASP A 138 14.99 -8.52 6.45
N TYR A 139 14.66 -9.11 5.29
CA TYR A 139 13.84 -10.34 5.16
C TYR A 139 14.67 -11.62 5.27
#